data_AF-A0A920HRE0-F1
#
_entry.id   AF-A0A920HRE0-F1
#
_cell.length_a   1.000
_cell.length_b   1.000
_cell.length_c   1.000
_cell.angle_alpha   90.00
_cell.angle_beta   90.00
_cell.angle_gamma   90.00
#
_symmetry.space_group_name_H-M   'P 1'
#
loop_
_entity.id
_entity.type
_entity.pdbx_description
1 polymer ?
#
loop_
_entity_poly.entity_id
_entity_poly.type
_entity_poly.pdbx_seq_one_letter_code
_entity_poly.pdbx_strand_id
1 'polypeptide(L)'
;MIIPVVKTYPSEAGIYSLIMGSSSWGYGFCSDFILQQYYRDIRISSIYEGTTGIQSQDLLGRKMMLNNGEGAKLLLDEIKITIDRQLKDEDLNKWAEALNLNLIKLKNFISPYTLCC
;
A
#
# COMPACT_ATOMS: atom_id res chain seq x y z
N MET A 1 -6.75 -12.07 1.83
CA MET A 1 -7.68 -10.93 1.61
C MET A 1 -6.94 -9.62 1.86
N ILE A 2 -6.69 -8.83 0.82
CA ILE A 2 -5.86 -7.60 0.87
C ILE A 2 -6.70 -6.30 0.94
N ILE A 3 -8.01 -6.46 1.17
CA ILE A 3 -9.01 -5.39 1.19
C ILE A 3 -8.63 -4.16 2.04
N PRO A 4 -8.13 -4.29 3.29
CA PRO A 4 -7.74 -3.11 4.07
C PRO A 4 -6.58 -2.31 3.44
N VAL A 5 -5.68 -2.97 2.70
CA VAL A 5 -4.61 -2.29 1.93
C VAL A 5 -5.22 -1.55 0.74
N VAL A 6 -6.12 -2.21 0.00
CA VAL A 6 -6.78 -1.66 -1.18
C VAL A 6 -7.65 -0.46 -0.83
N LYS A 7 -8.20 -0.39 0.38
CA LYS A 7 -8.93 0.80 0.85
C LYS A 7 -7.98 1.93 1.24
N THR A 8 -7.03 1.61 2.11
CA THR A 8 -6.24 2.62 2.83
C THR A 8 -5.16 3.24 1.96
N TYR A 9 -4.44 2.42 1.20
CA TYR A 9 -3.31 2.88 0.40
C TYR A 9 -3.70 3.93 -0.67
N PRO A 10 -4.70 3.70 -1.55
CA PRO A 10 -5.08 4.71 -2.54
C PRO A 10 -5.74 5.94 -1.91
N SER A 11 -6.41 5.79 -0.76
CA SER A 11 -7.00 6.94 -0.05
C SER A 11 -5.92 7.93 0.38
N GLU A 12 -4.84 7.45 1.00
CA GLU A 12 -3.71 8.30 1.41
C GLU A 12 -2.87 8.76 0.20
N ALA A 13 -2.50 7.83 -0.69
CA ALA A 13 -1.67 8.14 -1.86
C ALA A 13 -2.34 9.13 -2.83
N GLY A 14 -3.66 9.08 -2.96
CA GLY A 14 -4.43 10.02 -3.77
C GLY A 14 -4.37 11.44 -3.21
N ILE A 15 -4.44 11.59 -1.88
CA ILE A 15 -4.26 12.89 -1.23
C ILE A 15 -2.86 13.45 -1.50
N TYR A 16 -1.80 12.63 -1.34
CA TYR A 16 -0.43 13.05 -1.65
C TYR A 16 -0.27 13.49 -3.10
N SER A 17 -0.84 12.74 -4.04
CA SER A 17 -0.78 13.05 -5.47
C SER A 17 -1.47 14.38 -5.79
N LEU A 18 -2.63 14.64 -5.18
CA LEU A 18 -3.35 15.90 -5.36
C LEU A 18 -2.62 17.09 -4.75
N ILE A 19 -1.96 16.92 -3.59
CA ILE A 19 -1.14 17.97 -2.95
C ILE A 19 0.10 18.29 -3.81
N MET A 20 0.78 17.27 -4.32
CA MET A 20 1.91 17.47 -5.23
C MET A 20 1.46 18.19 -6.50
N GLY A 21 0.32 17.77 -7.07
CA GLY A 21 -0.28 18.42 -8.23
C GLY A 21 -0.69 19.86 -7.96
N SER A 22 -1.31 20.18 -6.82
CA SER A 22 -1.72 21.55 -6.51
C SER A 22 -0.55 22.49 -6.23
N SER A 23 0.55 21.98 -5.66
CA SER A 23 1.75 22.79 -5.35
C SER A 23 2.54 23.19 -6.60
N SER A 24 2.47 22.39 -7.67
CA SER A 24 3.18 22.68 -8.94
C SER A 24 2.54 23.81 -9.75
N TRP A 25 1.29 24.19 -9.44
CA TRP A 25 0.56 25.23 -10.16
C TRP A 25 0.18 26.28 -9.11
N GLY A 26 0.82 27.46 -9.10
CA GLY A 26 0.68 28.49 -8.05
C GLY A 26 -0.75 29.03 -7.79
N TYR A 27 -1.75 28.53 -8.52
CA TYR A 27 -3.19 28.79 -8.39
C TYR A 27 -4.00 27.54 -7.96
N GLY A 28 -3.36 26.45 -7.53
CA GLY A 28 -3.99 25.15 -7.26
C GLY A 28 -5.05 25.12 -6.14
N PHE A 29 -5.23 26.23 -5.42
CA PHE A 29 -6.25 26.41 -4.38
C PHE A 29 -7.36 27.40 -4.78
N CYS A 30 -7.31 27.98 -5.97
CA CYS A 30 -8.37 28.83 -6.49
C CYS A 30 -9.55 27.96 -6.95
N SER A 31 -10.77 28.44 -6.72
CA SER A 31 -12.01 27.73 -7.02
C SER A 31 -12.25 27.52 -8.52
N ASP A 32 -11.45 28.17 -9.37
CA ASP A 32 -11.45 27.97 -10.82
C ASP A 32 -10.79 26.66 -11.25
N PHE A 33 -10.07 25.96 -10.35
CA PHE A 33 -9.37 24.72 -10.64
C PHE A 33 -10.02 23.50 -9.98
N ILE A 34 -10.20 22.43 -10.78
CA ILE A 34 -10.84 21.18 -10.33
C ILE A 34 -10.01 20.41 -9.28
N LEU A 35 -8.71 20.69 -9.16
CA LEU A 35 -7.84 20.05 -8.16
C LEU A 35 -8.29 20.31 -6.73
N GLN A 36 -8.80 21.51 -6.44
CA GLN A 36 -9.37 21.84 -5.13
C GLN A 36 -10.62 20.97 -4.85
N GLN A 37 -11.44 20.74 -5.88
CA GLN A 37 -12.63 19.88 -5.77
C GLN A 37 -12.23 18.44 -5.43
N TYR A 38 -11.30 17.86 -6.19
CA TYR A 38 -10.82 16.51 -5.95
C TYR A 38 -10.15 16.35 -4.58
N TYR A 39 -9.44 17.37 -4.11
CA TYR A 39 -8.87 17.36 -2.77
C TYR A 39 -9.97 17.27 -1.71
N ARG A 40 -11.10 17.99 -1.84
CA ARG A 40 -12.22 17.86 -0.89
C ARG A 40 -12.88 16.49 -0.96
N ASP A 41 -13.09 15.98 -2.17
CA ASP A 41 -13.81 14.73 -2.38
C ASP A 41 -13.01 13.52 -1.90
N ILE A 42 -11.69 13.49 -2.07
CA ILE A 42 -10.88 12.35 -1.65
C ILE A 42 -10.67 12.26 -0.14
N ARG A 43 -10.83 13.37 0.58
CA ARG A 43 -10.55 13.42 2.03
C ARG A 43 -11.52 12.59 2.86
N ILE A 44 -12.73 12.35 2.35
CA ILE A 44 -13.69 11.48 3.03
C ILE A 44 -13.28 10.00 2.95
N SER A 45 -12.52 9.60 1.93
CA SER A 45 -12.13 8.20 1.68
C SER A 45 -11.29 7.59 2.81
N SER A 46 -10.48 8.39 3.51
CA SER A 46 -9.71 7.91 4.67
C SER A 46 -10.54 7.81 5.95
N ILE A 47 -11.75 8.38 5.99
CA ILE A 47 -12.62 8.43 7.18
C ILE A 47 -13.78 7.44 7.06
N TYR A 48 -14.46 7.41 5.92
CA TYR A 48 -15.61 6.55 5.68
C TYR A 48 -15.18 5.07 5.65
N GLU A 49 -16.11 4.18 6.02
CA GLU A 49 -15.91 2.73 6.06
C GLU A 49 -14.68 2.28 6.86
N GLY A 50 -14.43 2.97 7.98
CA GLY A 50 -13.33 2.67 8.90
C GLY A 50 -12.09 3.48 8.58
N THR A 51 -11.57 4.18 9.58
CA THR A 51 -10.40 5.05 9.43
C THR A 51 -9.14 4.25 9.07
N THR A 52 -8.14 4.92 8.51
CA THR A 52 -6.81 4.34 8.22
C THR A 52 -6.25 3.54 9.42
N GLY A 53 -6.45 4.02 10.64
CA GLY A 53 -6.05 3.31 11.87
C GLY A 53 -6.86 2.06 12.18
N ILE A 54 -8.18 2.08 11.98
CA ILE A 54 -9.03 0.90 12.18
C ILE A 54 -8.73 -0.17 11.12
N GLN A 55 -8.48 0.26 9.87
CA GLN A 55 -8.13 -0.63 8.78
C GLN A 55 -6.73 -1.26 8.97
N SER A 56 -5.77 -0.51 9.54
CA SER A 56 -4.45 -1.06 9.87
C SER A 56 -4.51 -2.08 11.01
N GLN A 57 -5.37 -1.84 12.02
CA GLN A 57 -5.65 -2.81 13.08
C GLN A 57 -6.35 -4.06 12.57
N ASP A 58 -7.32 -3.94 11.65
CA ASP A 58 -7.93 -5.11 10.98
C ASP A 58 -6.89 -5.91 10.20
N LEU A 59 -6.01 -5.23 9.46
CA LEU A 59 -4.98 -5.87 8.66
C LEU A 59 -4.02 -6.69 9.53
N LEU A 60 -3.39 -6.07 10.53
CA LEU A 60 -2.39 -6.74 11.36
C LEU A 60 -3.02 -7.70 12.37
N GLY A 61 -4.11 -7.29 13.02
CA GLY A 61 -4.73 -8.05 14.10
C GLY A 61 -5.65 -9.18 13.65
N ARG A 62 -6.21 -9.10 12.43
CA ARG A 62 -7.15 -10.12 11.94
C ARG A 62 -6.71 -10.76 10.63
N LYS A 63 -6.40 -9.97 9.60
CA LYS A 63 -6.16 -10.50 8.24
C LYS A 63 -4.81 -11.17 8.06
N MET A 64 -3.76 -10.69 8.72
CA MET A 64 -2.43 -11.30 8.69
C MET A 64 -2.35 -12.59 9.51
N MET A 65 -3.15 -12.72 10.57
CA MET A 65 -3.19 -13.91 11.42
C MET A 65 -4.21 -14.97 10.96
N LEU A 66 -5.14 -14.60 10.06
CA LEU A 66 -6.16 -15.50 9.54
C LEU A 66 -5.54 -16.78 8.96
N ASN A 67 -6.06 -17.95 9.34
CA ASN A 67 -5.56 -19.27 8.94
C ASN A 67 -4.03 -19.41 9.13
N ASN A 68 -3.49 -19.01 10.28
CA ASN A 68 -2.03 -19.04 10.57
C ASN A 68 -1.17 -18.33 9.51
N GLY A 69 -1.71 -17.24 8.96
CA GLY A 69 -1.06 -16.41 7.96
C GLY A 69 -0.94 -17.05 6.58
N GLU A 70 -1.71 -18.09 6.28
CA GLU A 70 -1.71 -18.76 4.98
C GLU A 70 -1.90 -17.79 3.81
N GLY A 71 -2.86 -16.87 3.93
CA GLY A 71 -3.12 -15.88 2.88
C GLY A 71 -1.95 -14.91 2.64
N ALA A 72 -1.18 -14.59 3.68
CA ALA A 72 0.01 -13.75 3.56
C ALA A 72 1.18 -14.54 2.95
N LYS A 73 1.34 -15.81 3.34
CA LYS A 73 2.36 -16.72 2.77
C LYS A 73 2.16 -16.89 1.26
N LEU A 74 0.94 -17.16 0.81
CA LEU A 74 0.61 -17.30 -0.61
C LEU A 74 1.00 -16.05 -1.43
N LEU A 75 0.69 -14.86 -0.92
CA LEU A 75 1.08 -13.60 -1.58
C LEU A 75 2.60 -13.45 -1.65
N LEU A 76 3.31 -13.73 -0.55
CA LEU A 76 4.77 -13.61 -0.50
C LEU A 76 5.46 -14.60 -1.44
N ASP A 77 4.91 -15.80 -1.58
CA ASP A 77 5.47 -16.81 -2.46
C ASP A 77 5.24 -16.47 -3.94
N GLU A 78 4.07 -15.95 -4.31
CA GLU A 78 3.81 -15.46 -5.67
C GLU A 78 4.76 -14.30 -6.05
N ILE A 79 5.02 -13.38 -5.12
CA ILE A 79 5.95 -12.27 -5.35
C ILE A 79 7.38 -12.80 -5.56
N LYS A 80 7.84 -13.79 -4.76
CA LYS A 80 9.17 -14.40 -4.97
C LYS A 80 9.28 -15.07 -6.34
N ILE A 81 8.27 -15.84 -6.74
CA ILE A 81 8.24 -16.51 -8.05
C ILE A 81 8.40 -15.46 -9.17
N THR A 82 7.73 -14.31 -9.02
CA THR A 82 7.84 -13.21 -9.98
C THR A 82 9.24 -12.58 -9.98
N ILE A 83 9.84 -12.35 -8.81
CA ILE A 83 11.22 -11.84 -8.68
C ILE A 83 12.22 -12.79 -9.35
N ASP A 84 12.14 -14.09 -9.06
CA ASP A 84 13.04 -15.11 -9.59
C ASP A 84 12.92 -15.24 -11.13
N ARG A 85 11.72 -15.00 -11.67
CA ARG A 85 11.50 -14.93 -13.11
C ARG A 85 12.16 -13.69 -13.72
N GLN A 86 11.99 -12.53 -13.10
CA GLN A 86 12.40 -11.24 -13.67
C GLN A 86 13.89 -10.89 -13.44
N LEU A 87 14.57 -11.57 -12.52
CA LEU A 87 16.02 -11.49 -12.32
C LEU A 87 16.83 -11.88 -13.58
N LYS A 88 16.22 -12.63 -14.49
CA LYS A 88 16.86 -13.08 -15.75
C LYS A 88 16.78 -12.05 -16.87
N ASP A 89 15.94 -11.03 -16.73
CA ASP A 89 15.73 -9.98 -17.73
C ASP A 89 16.67 -8.80 -17.46
N GLU A 90 17.44 -8.37 -18.46
CA GLU A 90 18.46 -7.31 -18.31
C GLU A 90 17.85 -5.95 -17.89
N ASP A 91 16.67 -5.61 -18.40
CA ASP A 91 16.01 -4.32 -18.14
C ASP A 91 15.31 -4.25 -16.78
N LEU A 92 14.80 -5.38 -16.29
CA LEU A 92 13.94 -5.45 -15.10
C LEU A 92 14.70 -5.86 -13.84
N ASN A 93 15.94 -6.33 -13.98
CA ASN A 93 16.77 -6.81 -12.87
C ASN A 93 16.87 -5.79 -11.73
N LYS A 94 17.09 -4.50 -12.05
CA LYS A 94 17.14 -3.41 -11.06
C LYS A 94 15.88 -3.32 -10.18
N TRP A 95 14.70 -3.50 -10.78
CA TRP A 95 13.43 -3.44 -10.07
C TRP A 95 13.17 -4.71 -9.26
N ALA A 96 13.58 -5.87 -9.79
CA ALA A 96 13.50 -7.15 -9.09
C ALA A 96 14.35 -7.14 -7.81
N GLU A 97 15.58 -6.61 -7.88
CA GLU A 97 16.46 -6.43 -6.71
C GLU A 97 15.84 -5.50 -5.66
N ALA A 98 15.34 -4.33 -6.09
CA ALA A 98 14.69 -3.37 -5.20
C ALA A 98 13.45 -3.98 -4.50
N LEU A 99 12.65 -4.77 -5.24
CA LEU A 99 11.50 -5.47 -4.69
C LEU A 99 11.91 -6.54 -3.68
N ASN A 100 12.99 -7.29 -3.96
CA ASN A 100 13.52 -8.31 -3.06
C ASN A 100 13.99 -7.71 -1.71
N LEU A 101 14.70 -6.58 -1.76
CA LEU A 101 15.12 -5.86 -0.55
C LEU A 101 13.92 -5.44 0.31
N ASN A 102 12.86 -4.93 -0.31
CA ASN A 102 11.64 -4.54 0.40
C ASN A 102 10.86 -5.75 0.93
N LEU A 103 10.87 -6.87 0.22
CA LEU A 103 10.28 -8.12 0.67
C LEU A 103 10.98 -8.65 1.93
N ILE A 104 12.32 -8.59 1.98
CA ILE A 104 13.10 -8.98 3.17
C ILE A 104 12.74 -8.08 4.36
N LYS A 105 12.68 -6.76 4.16
CA LYS A 105 12.26 -5.82 5.21
C LYS A 105 10.86 -6.13 5.74
N LEU A 106 9.92 -6.40 4.84
CA LEU A 106 8.54 -6.73 5.18
C LEU A 106 8.45 -8.06 5.95
N LYS A 107 9.21 -9.09 5.55
CA LYS A 107 9.31 -10.34 6.32
C LYS A 107 9.86 -10.12 7.73
N ASN A 108 10.92 -9.33 7.87
CA ASN A 108 11.49 -9.02 9.19
C ASN A 108 10.48 -8.30 10.09
N PHE A 109 9.67 -7.42 9.51
CA PHE A 109 8.60 -6.74 10.23
C PHE A 109 7.46 -7.68 10.66
N ILE A 110 7.08 -8.64 9.80
CA ILE A 110 5.95 -9.55 10.04
C ILE A 110 6.34 -10.76 10.91
N SER A 111 7.60 -11.18 10.89
CA SER A 111 8.15 -12.29 11.68
C SER A 111 7.68 -12.32 13.15
N PRO A 112 7.79 -11.24 13.94
CA PRO A 112 7.34 -11.25 15.34
C PRO A 112 5.83 -11.47 15.51
N TYR A 113 5.02 -11.08 14.52
CA TYR A 113 3.56 -11.25 14.56
C TYR A 113 3.10 -12.63 14.08
N THR A 114 3.96 -13.39 13.40
CA THR A 114 3.65 -14.74 12.90
C THR A 114 4.12 -15.85 13.85
N LEU A 115 5.12 -15.55 14.70
CA LEU A 115 5.73 -16.48 15.68
C LEU A 115 5.02 -16.47 17.05
N CYS A 116 4.06 -15.58 17.29
CA CYS A 116 3.36 -15.43 18.58
C CYS A 116 2.12 -16.34 18.70
N CYS A 117 1.97 -17.35 17.84
CA CYS A 117 0.94 -18.38 17.89
C CYS A 117 1.56 -19.76 17.69
#